data_AF-A0ABD5HA38-F1
#
_entry.id   AF-A0ABD5HA38-F1
#
_cell.length_a   1.000
_cell.length_b   1.000
_cell.length_c   1.000
_cell.angle_alpha   90.00
_cell.angle_beta   90.00
_cell.angle_gamma   90.00
#
_symmetry.space_group_name_H-M   'P 1'
#
loop_
_entity.id
_entity.type
_entity.pdbx_description
1 polymer ?
#
loop_
_entity_poly.entity_id
_entity_poly.type
_entity_poly.pdbx_seq_one_letter_code
_entity_poly.pdbx_strand_id
1 'polypeptide(L)' 'MMSLIKRFFRRIFRSLISMYGPALLTLLFAIVLFQIFPDGPIWPVPIFCIFVIVIFYRYVKW' A
#
# COMPACT_ATOMS: atom_id res chain seq x y z
N MET A 1 -1.22 27.44 -15.54
CA MET A 1 0.02 26.68 -15.22
C MET A 1 -0.12 25.84 -13.94
N MET A 2 -0.53 26.44 -12.81
CA MET A 2 -0.74 25.73 -11.52
C MET A 2 -1.71 24.53 -11.60
N SER A 3 -2.77 24.63 -12.43
CA SER A 3 -3.78 23.58 -12.62
C SER A 3 -3.26 22.37 -13.38
N LEU A 4 -2.41 22.58 -14.40
CA LEU A 4 -1.80 21.51 -15.20
C LEU A 4 -0.76 20.75 -14.37
N ILE A 5 0.10 21.47 -13.65
CA ILE A 5 1.11 20.87 -12.74
C ILE A 5 0.42 20.02 -11.67
N LYS A 6 -0.63 20.54 -11.01
CA LYS A 6 -1.42 19.78 -10.03
C LYS A 6 -2.10 18.54 -10.63
N ARG A 7 -2.49 18.58 -11.90
CA ARG A 7 -3.14 17.45 -12.58
C ARG A 7 -2.12 16.36 -12.94
N PHE A 8 -0.93 16.77 -13.37
CA PHE A 8 0.19 15.87 -13.65
C PHE A 8 0.69 15.18 -12.38
N PHE A 9 0.95 15.94 -11.32
CA PHE A 9 1.34 15.39 -10.03
C PHE A 9 0.31 14.41 -9.47
N ARG A 10 -0.98 14.74 -9.58
CA ARG A 10 -2.04 13.81 -9.15
C ARG A 10 -2.02 12.49 -9.93
N ARG A 11 -1.80 12.52 -11.25
CA ARG A 11 -1.71 11.27 -12.05
C ARG A 11 -0.47 10.45 -11.67
N ILE A 12 0.68 11.09 -11.51
CA ILE A 12 1.92 10.42 -11.11
C ILE A 12 1.79 9.80 -9.71
N PHE A 13 1.26 10.57 -8.74
CA PHE A 13 1.01 10.05 -7.39
C PHE A 13 0.03 8.89 -7.39
N ARG A 14 -1.05 8.96 -8.19
CA ARG A 14 -2.03 7.88 -8.27
C ARG A 14 -1.43 6.61 -8.87
N SER A 15 -0.58 6.75 -9.89
CA SER A 15 0.17 5.64 -10.48
C SER A 15 1.18 5.03 -9.50
N LEU A 16 1.95 5.87 -8.79
CA LEU A 16 2.88 5.42 -7.76
C LEU A 16 2.16 4.69 -6.63
N ILE A 17 1.06 5.24 -6.13
CA ILE A 17 0.26 4.62 -5.07
C ILE A 17 -0.32 3.29 -5.55
N SER A 18 -0.73 3.17 -6.82
CA SER A 18 -1.23 1.89 -7.35
C SER A 18 -0.14 0.82 -7.43
N MET A 19 1.10 1.16 -7.78
CA MET A 19 2.20 0.18 -7.87
C MET A 19 2.80 -0.15 -6.51
N TYR A 20 3.08 0.87 -5.69
CA TYR A 20 3.82 0.71 -4.44
C TYR A 20 2.92 0.65 -3.21
N GLY A 21 1.66 1.06 -3.31
CA GLY A 21 0.72 1.10 -2.19
C GLY A 21 0.55 -0.24 -1.48
N PRO A 22 0.33 -1.36 -2.20
CA PRO A 22 0.23 -2.67 -1.56
C PRO A 22 1.51 -3.06 -0.82
N ALA A 23 2.67 -2.88 -1.44
CA ALA A 23 3.95 -3.20 -0.85
C ALA A 23 4.25 -2.34 0.38
N LEU A 24 4.03 -1.01 0.30
CA LEU A 24 4.24 -0.07 1.41
C LEU A 24 3.32 -0.37 2.59
N LEU A 25 2.03 -0.63 2.35
CA LEU A 25 1.09 -0.99 3.42
C LEU A 25 1.52 -2.27 4.13
N THR A 26 1.91 -3.28 3.34
CA THR A 26 2.33 -4.58 3.87
C THR A 26 3.62 -4.46 4.69
N LEU A 27 4.56 -3.64 4.23
CA LEU A 27 5.83 -3.39 4.91
C LEU A 27 5.60 -2.63 6.24
N LEU A 28 4.78 -1.58 6.23
CA LEU A 28 4.39 -0.87 7.45
C LEU A 28 3.69 -1.80 8.44
N PHE A 29 2.78 -2.63 7.96
CA PHE A 29 2.10 -3.62 8.79
C PHE A 29 3.10 -4.60 9.42
N ALA A 30 4.05 -5.13 8.65
CA ALA A 30 5.08 -6.02 9.17
C ALA A 30 5.94 -5.35 10.26
N ILE A 31 6.37 -4.11 10.06
CA ILE A 31 7.14 -3.36 11.07
C ILE A 31 6.34 -3.22 12.37
N VAL A 32 5.09 -2.78 12.27
CA VAL A 32 4.22 -2.60 13.44
C VAL A 32 3.95 -3.94 14.13
N LEU A 33 3.72 -5.01 13.35
CA LEU A 33 3.48 -6.35 13.88
C LEU A 33 4.68 -6.84 14.71
N PHE A 34 5.90 -6.72 14.19
CA PHE A 34 7.11 -7.11 14.91
C PHE A 34 7.39 -6.21 16.11
N GLN A 35 7.04 -4.93 16.05
CA GLN A 35 7.23 -4.01 17.17
C GLN A 35 6.28 -4.33 18.34
N ILE A 36 5.05 -4.75 18.05
CA ILE A 36 4.06 -5.11 19.08
C ILE A 36 4.22 -6.56 19.54
N PHE A 37 4.56 -7.46 18.63
CA PHE A 37 4.72 -8.90 18.87
C PHE A 37 6.08 -9.37 18.33
N PRO A 38 7.18 -9.16 19.07
CA PRO A 38 8.53 -9.50 18.61
C PRO A 38 8.73 -10.99 18.34
N ASP A 39 8.16 -11.85 19.20
CA ASP A 39 8.13 -13.32 19.02
C ASP A 39 6.79 -13.79 18.41
N GLY A 40 6.04 -12.84 17.85
CA GLY A 40 4.75 -13.07 17.25
C GLY A 40 4.83 -13.94 16.00
N PRO A 41 3.72 -14.59 15.65
CA PRO A 41 3.71 -15.44 14.49
C PRO A 41 3.73 -14.61 13.19
N ILE A 42 4.51 -15.05 12.19
CA ILE A 42 4.78 -14.30 10.94
C ILE A 42 3.65 -14.42 9.89
N TRP A 43 2.80 -15.44 10.01
CA TRP A 43 1.70 -15.72 9.07
C TRP A 43 0.66 -14.59 8.84
N PRO A 44 0.45 -13.59 9.73
CA PRO A 44 -0.45 -12.47 9.45
C PRO A 44 0.06 -11.57 8.32
N VAL A 45 1.38 -11.49 8.09
CA VAL A 45 1.97 -10.64 7.05
C VAL A 45 1.53 -11.04 5.64
N PRO A 46 1.67 -12.31 5.19
CA PRO A 46 1.21 -12.71 3.87
C PRO A 46 -0.32 -12.63 3.71
N ILE A 47 -1.10 -12.88 4.78
CA ILE A 47 -2.57 -12.71 4.74
C ILE A 47 -2.93 -11.25 4.52
N PHE A 48 -2.28 -10.34 5.25
CA PHE A 48 -2.48 -8.91 5.08
C PHE A 48 -2.07 -8.46 3.67
N CYS A 49 -0.97 -8.99 3.13
CA CYS A 49 -0.54 -8.72 1.76
C CYS A 49 -1.64 -9.07 0.74
N ILE A 50 -2.21 -10.27 0.81
CA ILE A 50 -3.30 -10.71 -0.08
C ILE A 50 -4.53 -9.81 0.09
N PHE A 51 -4.90 -9.49 1.33
CA PHE A 51 -6.03 -8.61 1.62
C PHE A 51 -5.87 -7.22 0.98
N VAL A 52 -4.69 -6.62 1.12
CA VAL A 52 -4.38 -5.32 0.52
C VAL A 52 -4.37 -5.40 -1.00
N ILE A 53 -3.81 -6.46 -1.60
CA ILE A 53 -3.84 -6.68 -3.05
C ILE A 53 -5.28 -6.75 -3.56
N VAL A 54 -6.17 -7.49 -2.89
CA VAL A 54 -7.59 -7.59 -3.29
C VAL A 54 -8.29 -6.23 -3.20
N ILE A 55 -8.03 -5.46 -2.14
CA ILE A 55 -8.58 -4.10 -1.99
C ILE A 55 -8.06 -3.18 -3.10
N PHE A 56 -6.76 -3.14 -3.35
CA PHE A 56 -6.19 -2.30 -4.39
C PHE A 56 -6.69 -2.71 -5.78
N TYR A 57 -6.79 -4.00 -6.04
CA TYR A 57 -7.36 -4.51 -7.28
C TYR A 57 -8.83 -4.11 -7.46
N ARG A 58 -9.63 -4.09 -6.38
CA ARG A 58 -11.07 -3.78 -6.45
C ARG A 58 -11.38 -2.29 -6.46
N TYR A 59 -10.61 -1.49 -5.72
CA TYR A 59 -10.93 -0.08 -5.46
C TYR A 59 -9.95 0.91 -6.09
N VAL A 60 -8.71 0.50 -6.36
CA VAL A 60 -7.66 1.37 -6.92
C VAL A 60 -7.49 1.16 -8.42
N LYS A 61 -8.00 0.06 -8.98
CA LYS A 61 -8.02 -0.20 -10.42
C LYS A 61 -8.91 0.82 -11.16
N TRP A 62 -8.27 1.92 -11.58
CA TRP A 62 -8.75 3.00 -12.45
C TRP A 62 -7.60 3.54 -13.27
#